data_AF-A0A5J4TJ35-F1
#
_entry.id   AF-A0A5J4TJ35-F1
#
_cell.length_a   1.000
_cell.length_b   1.000
_cell.length_c   1.000
_cell.angle_alpha   90.00
_cell.angle_beta   90.00
_cell.angle_gamma   90.00
#
_symmetry.space_group_name_H-M   'P 1'
#
loop_
_entity.id
_entity.type
_entity.pdbx_description
1 polymer ?
#
loop_
_entity_poly.entity_id
_entity_poly.type
_entity_poly.pdbx_seq_one_letter_code
_entity_poly.pdbx_strand_id
1 'polypeptide(L)' 'MNKNAQKFFTINNDRRALAKDAVAQNWNVGRMLIHPPISLMTRVLMKIMKEGGKYVVLAPMQQTQIQWLLLISMTE' A
#
# COMPACT_ATOMS: atom_id res chain seq x y z
N MET A 1 -6.13 1.28 -14.27
CA MET A 1 -7.49 1.85 -14.26
C MET A 1 -8.14 1.38 -12.97
N ASN A 2 -8.67 2.31 -12.16
CA ASN A 2 -9.26 2.22 -10.80
C ASN A 2 -8.74 3.37 -9.92
N LYS A 3 -8.94 4.61 -10.39
CA LYS A 3 -8.51 5.84 -9.70
C LYS A 3 -9.74 6.51 -9.11
N ASN A 4 -10.25 5.94 -8.02
CA ASN A 4 -11.45 6.45 -7.35
C ASN A 4 -11.10 7.51 -6.27
N ALA A 5 -9.82 7.67 -5.95
CA ALA A 5 -9.33 8.70 -5.05
C ALA A 5 -8.87 9.95 -5.81
N GLN A 6 -9.14 11.13 -5.24
CA GLN A 6 -8.76 12.43 -5.79
C GLN A 6 -7.23 12.63 -5.87
N LYS A 7 -6.49 11.90 -5.03
CA LYS A 7 -5.02 11.84 -4.98
C LYS A 7 -4.58 10.38 -4.95
N PHE A 8 -3.64 9.99 -5.79
CA PHE A 8 -3.16 8.60 -5.88
C PHE A 8 -1.70 8.53 -6.33
N PHE A 9 -1.08 7.38 -6.14
CA PHE A 9 0.24 7.04 -6.67
C PHE A 9 0.12 6.07 -7.84
N THR A 10 1.00 6.16 -8.84
CA THR A 10 1.00 5.21 -9.96
C THR A 10 2.36 5.16 -10.64
N ILE A 11 2.81 3.96 -11.02
CA ILE A 11 4.07 3.78 -11.78
C ILE A 11 4.04 4.45 -13.16
N ASN A 12 2.84 4.73 -13.68
CA ASN A 12 2.66 5.34 -14.99
C ASN A 12 2.92 6.85 -14.94
N ASN A 13 3.23 7.44 -16.10
CA ASN A 13 3.31 8.89 -16.20
C ASN A 13 1.89 9.48 -16.20
N ASP A 14 1.44 9.97 -15.05
CA ASP A 14 0.14 10.63 -14.91
C ASP A 14 0.30 11.97 -14.17
N ARG A 15 -0.12 13.06 -14.83
CA ARG A 15 -0.07 14.41 -14.29
C ARG A 15 -0.95 14.63 -13.06
N ARG A 16 -1.95 13.77 -12.84
CA ARG A 16 -2.85 13.79 -11.67
C ARG A 16 -2.33 12.96 -10.50
N ALA A 17 -1.28 12.16 -10.71
CA ALA A 17 -0.68 11.38 -9.65
C ALA A 17 0.19 12.26 -8.74
N LEU A 18 0.19 11.96 -7.44
CA LEU A 18 1.07 12.64 -6.48
C LEU A 18 2.55 12.31 -6.73
N ALA A 19 2.84 11.06 -7.08
CA ALA A 19 4.18 10.60 -7.45
C ALA A 19 4.13 9.29 -8.24
N LYS A 20 5.25 8.98 -8.90
CA LYS A 20 5.41 7.74 -9.69
C LYS A 20 5.65 6.49 -8.85
N ASP A 21 6.51 6.58 -7.84
CA ASP A 21 6.87 5.44 -6.99
C ASP A 21 6.34 5.66 -5.58
N ALA A 22 5.23 5.00 -5.27
CA ALA A 22 4.61 5.07 -3.95
C ALA A 22 5.55 4.54 -2.86
N VAL A 23 6.31 3.47 -3.10
CA VAL A 23 7.14 2.83 -2.07
C VAL A 23 8.32 3.73 -1.70
N ALA A 24 8.83 4.51 -2.66
CA ALA A 24 9.88 5.49 -2.43
C ALA A 24 9.40 6.78 -1.73
N GLN A 25 8.09 7.09 -1.77
CA GLN A 25 7.57 8.30 -1.12
C GLN A 25 7.34 8.10 0.38
N ASN A 26 7.45 9.18 1.16
CA ASN A 26 7.00 9.19 2.54
C ASN A 26 5.46 9.16 2.60
N TRP A 27 4.88 8.28 3.43
CA TRP A 27 3.43 8.12 3.55
C TRP A 27 2.78 8.94 4.66
N ASN A 28 3.51 9.87 5.26
CA ASN A 28 3.01 10.78 6.31
C ASN A 28 2.06 11.88 5.79
N VAL A 29 1.25 11.56 4.79
CA VAL A 29 0.27 12.44 4.12
C VAL A 29 -1.16 12.23 4.63
N GLY A 30 -1.36 11.34 5.61
CA GLY A 30 -2.64 11.07 6.25
C GLY A 30 -3.13 9.62 6.07
N ARG A 31 -4.45 9.41 6.14
CA ARG A 31 -5.06 8.08 5.93
C ARG A 31 -4.99 7.69 4.46
N MET A 32 -4.48 6.50 4.18
CA MET A 32 -4.30 6.01 2.82
C MET A 32 -5.00 4.66 2.62
N LEU A 33 -5.64 4.51 1.46
CA LEU A 33 -6.14 3.24 0.95
C LEU A 33 -5.08 2.63 0.03
N ILE A 34 -4.64 1.42 0.34
CA ILE A 34 -3.54 0.75 -0.36
C ILE A 34 -4.08 -0.53 -1.00
N HIS A 35 -3.95 -0.63 -2.31
CA HIS A 35 -4.25 -1.85 -3.07
C HIS A 35 -3.03 -2.23 -3.91
N PRO A 36 -2.00 -2.82 -3.28
CA PRO A 36 -0.74 -3.07 -3.96
C PRO A 36 -0.84 -4.32 -4.84
N PRO A 37 -0.10 -4.38 -5.96
CA PRO A 37 0.14 -5.64 -6.65
C PRO A 37 0.72 -6.68 -5.69
N ILE A 38 0.34 -7.95 -5.84
CA ILE A 38 0.81 -9.07 -4.98
C ILE A 38 2.34 -9.13 -4.92
N SER A 39 3.02 -8.86 -6.03
CA SER A 39 4.49 -8.81 -6.13
C SER A 39 5.14 -7.71 -5.27
N LEU A 40 4.41 -6.66 -4.90
CA LEU A 40 4.88 -5.55 -4.06
C LEU A 40 4.34 -5.62 -2.63
N MET A 41 3.43 -6.55 -2.33
CA MET A 41 2.76 -6.65 -1.03
C MET A 41 3.76 -6.70 0.13
N THR A 42 4.77 -7.57 0.07
CA THR A 42 5.78 -7.68 1.14
C THR A 42 6.53 -6.36 1.37
N ARG A 43 6.91 -5.64 0.30
CA ARG A 43 7.60 -4.34 0.43
C ARG A 43 6.69 -3.27 1.05
N VAL A 44 5.42 -3.28 0.67
CA VAL A 44 4.40 -2.38 1.21
C VAL A 44 4.17 -2.64 2.70
N LEU A 45 4.00 -3.91 3.11
CA LEU A 45 3.82 -4.28 4.51
C LEU A 45 5.04 -3.88 5.36
N MET A 46 6.26 -4.17 4.89
CA MET A 46 7.48 -3.75 5.59
C MET A 46 7.57 -2.23 5.76
N LYS A 47 7.15 -1.46 4.75
CA LYS A 47 7.11 -0.01 4.84
C LYS A 47 6.09 0.47 5.87
N ILE A 48 4.90 -0.12 5.91
CA ILE A 48 3.88 0.19 6.93
C ILE A 48 4.43 -0.10 8.33
N MET A 49 5.08 -1.24 8.54
CA MET A 49 5.71 -1.58 9.81
C MET A 49 6.80 -0.57 10.22
N LYS A 50 7.60 -0.11 9.25
CA LYS A 50 8.70 0.82 9.48
C LYS A 50 8.24 2.26 9.76
N GLU A 51 7.30 2.77 8.96
CA GLU A 51 6.86 4.16 9.04
C GLU A 51 5.74 4.37 10.06
N GLY A 52 5.02 3.31 10.41
CA GLY A 52 3.84 3.38 11.26
C GLY A 52 2.72 4.21 10.62
N GLY A 53 1.58 4.31 11.31
CA GLY A 53 0.43 5.10 10.88
C GLY A 53 -0.86 4.30 10.74
N LYS A 54 -1.89 4.92 10.17
CA LYS A 54 -3.22 4.32 9.98
C LYS A 54 -3.52 4.18 8.49
N TYR A 55 -3.46 2.95 8.00
CA TYR A 55 -3.69 2.60 6.60
C TYR A 55 -4.81 1.57 6.48
N VAL A 56 -5.54 1.60 5.37
CA VAL A 56 -6.47 0.54 4.99
C VAL A 56 -5.82 -0.21 3.84
N VAL A 57 -5.49 -1.49 4.05
CA VAL A 57 -4.87 -2.33 3.03
C VAL A 57 -5.91 -3.29 2.47
N LEU A 58 -6.12 -3.25 1.17
CA LEU A 58 -6.90 -4.24 0.43
C LEU A 58 -5.93 -5.31 -0.07
N ALA A 59 -6.09 -6.52 0.44
CA ALA A 59 -5.25 -7.67 0.11
C ALA A 59 -6.12 -8.89 -0.23
N PRO A 60 -5.66 -9.79 -1.11
CA PRO A 60 -6.36 -11.03 -1.37
C PRO A 60 -6.29 -11.95 -0.14
N MET A 61 -7.40 -12.65 0.15
CA MET A 61 -7.46 -13.61 1.26
C MET A 61 -6.72 -14.89 0.87
N GLN A 62 -5.43 -14.95 1.18
CA GLN A 62 -4.53 -16.06 0.83
C GLN A 62 -3.83 -16.61 2.07
N GLN A 63 -4.54 -17.41 2.86
CA GLN A 63 -4.09 -17.84 4.18
C GLN A 63 -2.76 -18.63 4.19
N THR A 64 -2.42 -19.27 3.08
CA THR A 64 -1.19 -20.06 2.92
C THR A 64 0.04 -19.21 2.55
N GLN A 65 -0.13 -17.91 2.26
CA GLN A 65 0.96 -17.04 1.86
C GLN A 65 1.57 -16.32 3.06
N ILE A 66 2.90 -16.14 3.06
CA ILE A 66 3.62 -15.38 4.11
C ILE A 66 3.04 -13.97 4.31
N GLN A 67 2.55 -13.35 3.25
CA GLN A 67 1.94 -12.01 3.27
C GLN A 67 0.70 -11.95 4.19
N TRP A 68 -0.05 -13.05 4.29
CA TRP A 68 -1.21 -13.16 5.16
C TRP A 68 -0.82 -13.18 6.64
N LEU A 69 0.23 -13.93 6.99
CA LEU A 69 0.75 -13.96 8.35
C LEU A 69 1.21 -12.58 8.80
N LEU A 70 1.91 -11.86 7.92
CA LEU A 70 2.30 -10.46 8.16
C LEU A 70 1.09 -9.54 8.35
N LEU A 71 0.07 -9.66 7.50
CA LEU A 71 -1.15 -8.85 7.60
C LEU A 71 -1.86 -9.03 8.97
N ILE A 72 -2.02 -10.28 9.42
CA ILE A 72 -2.67 -10.56 10.71
C ILE A 72 -1.87 -9.97 11.88
N SER A 73 -0.54 -10.12 11.87
CA SER A 73 0.32 -9.58 12.94
C SER A 73 0.27 -8.06 13.07
N MET A 74 -0.28 -7.36 12.08
CA MET A 74 -0.39 -5.90 12.04
C MET A 74 -1.80 -5.40 12.39
N THR A 75 -2.77 -6.31 12.58
CA THR A 75 -4.15 -5.98 12.95
C THR A 75 -4.47 -6.17 14.43
N GLU A 76 -3.55 -6.79 15.18
CA GLU A 76 -3.60 -6.95 16.65
C GLU A 76 -3.04 -5.72 17.37
#